data_AF-A0A8J7Q6Q5-F1
#
_entry.id   AF-A0A8J7Q6Q5-F1
#
_cell.length_a   1.000
_cell.length_b   1.000
_cell.length_c   1.000
_cell.angle_alpha   90.00
_cell.angle_beta   90.00
_cell.angle_gamma   90.00
#
_symmetry.space_group_name_H-M   'P 1'
#
loop_
_entity.id
_entity.type
_entity.pdbx_description
1 polymer ?
#
loop_
_entity_poly.entity_id
_entity_poly.type
_entity_poly.pdbx_seq_one_letter_code
_entity_poly.pdbx_strand_id
1 'polypeptide(L)'
;MKYLIQICFALLVIGGLAACKDEKAEKAKQLYDRAELYAERRQFAQAIEIMQRIQIDYGETEYGPRSEKMIDDYRGLERLVLDNDRQEIRSKFSRIHRALDNYRVRFLSYPITTEDMKKLPSVVNPEWVDPWGNPIYYKPTYSSNRIPRRAPDGYVLASFGKDGLPGGTGQDLDLFYKDNKEIETLFPQD
;
A
#
# COMPACT_ATOMS: atom_id res chain seq x y z
N MET A 1 -9.38 -77.20 33.36
CA MET A 1 -8.28 -76.25 33.66
C MET A 1 -7.43 -75.99 32.40
N LYS A 2 -7.95 -75.29 31.37
CA LYS A 2 -7.18 -75.01 30.13
C LYS A 2 -7.52 -73.70 29.38
N TYR A 3 -8.35 -72.79 29.92
CA TYR A 3 -8.80 -71.60 29.16
C TYR A 3 -8.81 -70.31 29.96
N LEU A 4 -7.66 -69.89 30.51
CA LEU A 4 -7.58 -68.61 31.24
C LEU A 4 -6.31 -67.78 31.00
N ILE A 5 -5.48 -68.12 30.00
CA ILE A 5 -4.16 -67.48 29.78
C ILE A 5 -4.07 -66.79 28.40
N GLN A 6 -5.18 -66.31 27.82
CA GLN A 6 -5.16 -65.81 26.43
C GLN A 6 -5.78 -64.42 26.18
N ILE A 7 -6.08 -63.64 27.23
CA ILE A 7 -6.79 -62.34 27.08
C ILE A 7 -5.95 -61.12 27.51
N CYS A 8 -4.67 -61.27 27.91
CA CYS A 8 -3.90 -60.13 28.44
C CYS A 8 -3.02 -59.35 27.44
N PHE A 9 -2.95 -59.70 26.15
CA PHE A 9 -1.98 -59.09 25.23
C PHE A 9 -2.54 -58.14 24.16
N ALA A 10 -3.83 -57.78 24.20
CA ALA A 10 -4.48 -57.01 23.14
C ALA A 10 -4.74 -55.51 23.45
N LEU A 11 -4.23 -54.96 24.56
CA LEU A 11 -4.69 -53.66 25.08
C LEU A 11 -3.61 -52.56 25.22
N LEU A 12 -2.47 -52.68 24.53
CA LEU A 12 -1.29 -51.83 24.79
C LEU A 12 -0.70 -51.07 23.58
N VAL A 13 -1.50 -50.77 22.54
CA VAL A 13 -0.98 -50.10 21.32
C VAL A 13 -1.70 -48.79 20.94
N ILE A 14 -2.70 -48.31 21.69
CA ILE A 14 -3.52 -47.15 21.26
C ILE A 14 -3.01 -45.79 21.79
N GLY A 15 -2.00 -45.74 22.67
CA GLY A 15 -1.62 -44.51 23.39
C GLY A 15 -0.66 -43.52 22.70
N GLY A 16 -0.12 -43.83 21.52
CA GLY A 16 1.04 -43.10 20.96
C GLY A 16 0.78 -41.83 20.12
N LEU A 17 -0.48 -41.48 19.81
CA LEU A 17 -0.78 -40.45 18.79
C LEU A 17 -1.16 -39.06 19.32
N ALA A 18 -1.20 -38.85 20.64
CA ALA A 18 -1.65 -37.57 21.20
C ALA A 18 -0.54 -36.51 21.37
N ALA A 19 0.74 -36.91 21.43
CA ALA A 19 1.83 -35.99 21.79
C ALA A 19 2.37 -35.14 20.62
N CYS A 20 2.22 -35.57 19.35
CA CYS A 20 2.73 -34.80 18.21
C CYS A 20 1.79 -33.67 17.73
N LYS A 21 0.54 -33.60 18.22
CA LYS A 21 -0.41 -32.57 17.78
C LYS A 21 -0.15 -31.19 18.38
N ASP A 22 0.48 -31.12 19.55
CA ASP A 22 0.67 -29.83 20.24
C ASP A 22 1.77 -28.97 19.61
N GLU A 23 2.87 -29.55 19.15
CA GLU A 23 4.00 -28.75 18.64
C GLU A 23 3.63 -27.98 17.36
N LYS A 24 2.89 -28.60 16.45
CA LYS A 24 2.44 -27.94 15.21
C LYS A 24 1.43 -26.84 15.49
N ALA A 25 0.47 -27.10 16.38
CA ALA A 25 -0.54 -26.12 16.76
C ALA A 25 0.08 -24.89 17.42
N GLU A 26 1.06 -25.10 18.30
CA GLU A 26 1.79 -24.02 18.97
C GLU A 26 2.62 -23.18 17.98
N LYS A 27 3.33 -23.81 17.04
CA LYS A 27 4.05 -23.07 15.98
C LYS A 27 3.11 -22.27 15.08
N ALA A 28 1.97 -22.86 14.70
CA ALA A 28 0.94 -22.19 13.91
C ALA A 28 0.38 -20.97 14.65
N LYS A 29 0.13 -21.10 15.96
CA LYS A 29 -0.29 -19.99 16.83
C LYS A 29 0.74 -18.86 16.83
N GLN A 30 2.02 -19.16 17.03
CA GLN A 30 3.07 -18.14 17.07
C GLN A 30 3.19 -17.36 15.76
N LEU A 31 3.04 -18.04 14.62
CA LEU A 31 2.99 -17.39 13.31
C LEU A 31 1.73 -16.53 13.16
N TYR A 32 0.58 -17.03 13.62
CA TYR A 32 -0.69 -16.32 13.59
C TYR A 32 -0.61 -15.01 14.40
N ASP A 33 -0.15 -15.09 15.65
CA ASP A 33 0.06 -13.93 16.53
C ASP A 33 1.03 -12.91 15.88
N ARG A 34 2.09 -13.40 15.21
CA ARG A 34 3.02 -12.54 14.47
C ARG A 34 2.35 -11.84 13.29
N ALA A 35 1.50 -12.53 12.53
CA ALA A 35 0.76 -11.94 11.43
C ALA A 35 -0.21 -10.83 11.92
N GLU A 36 -0.87 -11.04 13.06
CA GLU A 36 -1.71 -10.01 13.69
C GLU A 36 -0.89 -8.77 14.05
N LEU A 37 0.32 -8.93 14.60
CA LEU A 37 1.23 -7.79 14.88
C LEU A 37 1.62 -7.02 13.61
N TYR A 38 1.79 -7.69 12.47
CA TYR A 38 2.02 -7.01 11.19
C TYR A 38 0.77 -6.24 10.74
N ALA A 39 -0.42 -6.83 10.86
CA ALA A 39 -1.68 -6.18 10.51
C ALA A 39 -1.97 -4.95 11.39
N GLU A 40 -1.69 -5.00 12.70
CA GLU A 40 -1.78 -3.85 13.61
C GLU A 40 -0.92 -2.67 13.16
N ARG A 41 0.23 -2.96 12.54
CA ARG A 41 1.16 -1.97 11.97
C ARG A 41 0.80 -1.55 10.54
N ARG A 42 -0.37 -1.96 10.03
CA ARG A 42 -0.82 -1.77 8.64
C ARG A 42 0.12 -2.39 7.60
N GLN A 43 0.87 -3.41 7.98
CA GLN A 43 1.78 -4.18 7.11
C GLN A 43 1.04 -5.42 6.58
N PHE A 44 -0.05 -5.18 5.84
CA PHE A 44 -0.99 -6.24 5.42
C PHE A 44 -0.35 -7.25 4.47
N ALA A 45 0.53 -6.82 3.57
CA ALA A 45 1.22 -7.74 2.65
C ALA A 45 2.03 -8.81 3.42
N GLN A 46 2.79 -8.40 4.43
CA GLN A 46 3.56 -9.30 5.30
C GLN A 46 2.64 -10.20 6.14
N ALA A 47 1.53 -9.64 6.66
CA ALA A 47 0.56 -10.42 7.40
C ALA A 47 -0.07 -11.51 6.51
N ILE A 48 -0.47 -11.17 5.29
CA ILE A 48 -1.04 -12.11 4.31
C ILE A 48 -0.04 -13.22 3.97
N GLU A 49 1.24 -12.88 3.74
CA GLU A 49 2.29 -13.86 3.45
C GLU A 49 2.42 -14.89 4.58
N ILE A 50 2.43 -14.44 5.84
CA ILE A 50 2.51 -15.33 7.00
C ILE A 50 1.24 -16.19 7.11
N MET A 51 0.06 -15.61 6.92
CA MET A 51 -1.21 -16.35 6.96
C MET A 51 -1.27 -17.43 5.87
N GLN A 52 -0.81 -17.13 4.66
CA GLN A 52 -0.69 -18.11 3.57
C GLN A 52 0.25 -19.25 3.94
N ARG A 53 1.38 -18.94 4.59
CA ARG A 53 2.29 -19.96 5.09
C ARG A 53 1.64 -20.86 6.14
N ILE A 54 0.80 -20.30 7.02
CA ILE A 54 0.05 -21.11 8.00
C ILE A 54 -0.89 -22.09 7.29
N GLN A 55 -1.56 -21.66 6.22
CA GLN A 55 -2.43 -22.56 5.44
C GLN A 55 -1.65 -23.71 4.78
N ILE A 56 -0.47 -23.40 4.23
CA ILE A 56 0.36 -24.38 3.51
C ILE A 56 1.00 -25.37 4.49
N ASP A 57 1.64 -24.88 5.55
CA ASP A 57 2.47 -25.69 6.45
C ASP A 57 1.66 -26.30 7.62
N TYR A 58 0.53 -25.71 7.98
CA TYR A 58 -0.26 -26.02 9.19
C TYR A 58 -1.79 -26.04 8.95
N GLY A 59 -2.22 -26.31 7.72
CA GLY A 59 -3.63 -26.29 7.31
C GLY A 59 -4.55 -27.24 8.11
N GLU A 60 -3.99 -28.28 8.72
CA GLU A 60 -4.70 -29.24 9.57
C GLU A 60 -4.98 -28.73 11.00
N THR A 61 -4.30 -27.65 11.41
CA THR A 61 -4.49 -27.03 12.74
C THR A 61 -5.72 -26.11 12.73
N GLU A 62 -6.19 -25.69 13.91
CA GLU A 62 -7.29 -24.70 13.98
C GLU A 62 -6.94 -23.34 13.35
N TYR A 63 -5.64 -23.04 13.22
CA TYR A 63 -5.15 -21.79 12.64
C TYR A 63 -5.19 -21.79 11.12
N GLY A 64 -5.22 -22.96 10.47
CA GLY A 64 -5.31 -23.06 9.00
C GLY A 64 -6.58 -22.39 8.45
N PRO A 65 -7.78 -22.87 8.81
CA PRO A 65 -9.05 -22.26 8.37
C PRO A 65 -9.24 -20.83 8.87
N ARG A 66 -8.72 -20.48 10.06
CA ARG A 66 -8.77 -19.09 10.56
C ARG A 66 -7.93 -18.15 9.71
N SER A 67 -6.73 -18.59 9.30
CA SER A 67 -5.82 -17.81 8.45
C SER A 67 -6.44 -17.54 7.08
N GLU A 68 -7.20 -18.48 6.53
CA GLU A 68 -7.95 -18.29 5.26
C GLU A 68 -8.86 -17.07 5.32
N LYS A 69 -9.70 -16.99 6.36
CA LYS A 69 -10.60 -15.87 6.55
C LYS A 69 -9.84 -14.55 6.74
N MET A 70 -8.74 -14.58 7.51
CA MET A 70 -7.93 -13.37 7.75
C MET A 70 -7.23 -12.85 6.50
N ILE A 71 -6.83 -13.72 5.56
CA ILE A 71 -6.26 -13.29 4.29
C ILE A 71 -7.24 -12.40 3.53
N ASP A 72 -8.51 -12.80 3.46
CA ASP A 72 -9.53 -12.01 2.75
C ASP A 72 -9.83 -10.68 3.47
N ASP A 73 -9.92 -10.71 4.80
CA ASP A 73 -10.10 -9.49 5.61
C ASP A 73 -8.92 -8.53 5.42
N TYR A 74 -7.68 -9.00 5.48
CA TYR A 74 -6.47 -8.18 5.27
C TYR A 74 -6.37 -7.64 3.85
N ARG A 75 -6.75 -8.41 2.82
CA ARG A 75 -6.84 -7.90 1.44
C ARG A 75 -7.88 -6.80 1.31
N GLY A 76 -9.00 -6.92 2.02
CA GLY A 76 -10.02 -5.87 2.08
C GLY A 76 -9.47 -4.59 2.71
N LEU A 77 -8.80 -4.72 3.87
CA LEU A 77 -8.18 -3.59 4.56
C LEU A 77 -7.07 -2.93 3.75
N GLU A 78 -6.22 -3.71 3.08
CA GLU A 78 -5.16 -3.20 2.20
C GLU A 78 -5.74 -2.33 1.08
N ARG A 79 -6.80 -2.80 0.39
CA ARG A 79 -7.50 -2.02 -0.63
C ARG A 79 -8.10 -0.73 -0.07
N LEU A 80 -8.71 -0.78 1.11
CA LEU A 80 -9.28 0.41 1.75
C LEU A 80 -8.21 1.45 2.08
N VAL A 81 -7.05 1.03 2.60
CA VAL A 81 -5.92 1.94 2.85
C VAL A 81 -5.40 2.54 1.55
N LEU A 82 -5.20 1.71 0.52
CA LEU A 82 -4.80 2.16 -0.81
C LEU A 82 -5.74 3.22 -1.39
N ASP A 83 -7.04 2.98 -1.32
CA ASP A 83 -8.05 3.90 -1.85
C ASP A 83 -8.10 5.21 -1.05
N ASN A 84 -7.96 5.13 0.27
CA ASN A 84 -7.88 6.31 1.14
C ASN A 84 -6.65 7.17 0.80
N ASP A 85 -5.46 6.55 0.70
CA ASP A 85 -4.22 7.27 0.38
C ASP A 85 -4.31 7.94 -1.00
N ARG A 86 -4.87 7.23 -1.99
CA ARG A 86 -5.16 7.77 -3.33
C ARG A 86 -6.14 8.93 -3.29
N GLN A 87 -7.19 8.85 -2.47
CA GLN A 87 -8.13 9.95 -2.33
C GLN A 87 -7.47 11.18 -1.69
N GLU A 88 -6.60 10.97 -0.70
CA GLU A 88 -5.89 12.05 -0.02
C GLU A 88 -4.95 12.81 -0.98
N ILE A 89 -4.14 12.10 -1.77
CA ILE A 89 -3.23 12.73 -2.74
C ILE A 89 -4.00 13.43 -3.86
N ARG A 90 -5.10 12.86 -4.38
CA ARG A 90 -5.98 13.53 -5.35
C ARG A 90 -6.56 14.83 -4.80
N SER A 91 -7.02 14.81 -3.55
CA SER A 91 -7.51 15.99 -2.83
C SER A 91 -6.40 17.04 -2.67
N LYS A 92 -5.17 16.61 -2.36
CA LYS A 92 -4.00 17.49 -2.24
C LYS A 92 -3.63 18.12 -3.58
N PHE A 93 -3.56 17.35 -4.66
CA PHE A 93 -3.34 17.85 -6.02
C PHE A 93 -4.40 18.85 -6.47
N SER A 94 -5.67 18.61 -6.14
CA SER A 94 -6.75 19.58 -6.42
C SER A 94 -6.55 20.93 -5.68
N ARG A 95 -6.01 20.91 -4.45
CA ARG A 95 -5.67 22.14 -3.72
C ARG A 95 -4.48 22.86 -4.35
N ILE A 96 -3.43 22.11 -4.71
CA ILE A 96 -2.25 22.65 -5.40
C ILE A 96 -2.65 23.28 -6.74
N HIS A 97 -3.45 22.59 -7.55
CA HIS A 97 -3.98 23.09 -8.82
C HIS A 97 -4.66 24.44 -8.66
N ARG A 98 -5.60 24.58 -7.71
CA ARG A 98 -6.30 25.84 -7.47
C ARG A 98 -5.35 26.98 -7.11
N ALA A 99 -4.31 26.70 -6.33
CA ALA A 99 -3.29 27.70 -6.01
C ALA A 99 -2.45 28.09 -7.23
N LEU A 100 -2.05 27.13 -8.06
CA LEU A 100 -1.32 27.37 -9.31
C LEU A 100 -2.16 28.16 -10.31
N ASP A 101 -3.46 27.87 -10.43
CA ASP A 101 -4.37 28.60 -11.31
C ASP A 101 -4.56 30.05 -10.85
N ASN A 102 -4.76 30.26 -9.55
CA ASN A 102 -4.83 31.61 -8.99
C ASN A 102 -3.53 32.39 -9.21
N TYR A 103 -2.38 31.72 -9.07
CA TYR A 103 -1.08 32.30 -9.39
C TYR A 103 -1.01 32.71 -10.87
N ARG A 104 -1.39 31.81 -11.79
CA ARG A 104 -1.39 32.09 -13.23
C ARG A 104 -2.29 33.26 -13.60
N VAL A 105 -3.48 33.36 -13.01
CA VAL A 105 -4.38 34.50 -13.25
C VAL A 105 -3.73 35.82 -12.82
N ARG A 106 -2.99 35.83 -11.70
CA ARG A 106 -2.35 37.03 -11.16
C ARG A 106 -1.07 37.44 -11.90
N PHE A 107 -0.24 36.47 -12.26
CA PHE A 107 1.10 36.71 -12.83
C PHE A 107 1.22 36.39 -14.32
N LEU A 108 0.12 35.95 -14.94
CA LEU A 108 0.02 35.55 -16.35
C LEU A 108 0.92 34.37 -16.76
N SER A 109 1.53 33.68 -15.79
CA SER A 109 2.34 32.47 -15.98
C SER A 109 2.23 31.57 -14.76
N TYR A 110 2.50 30.28 -14.92
CA TYR A 110 2.74 29.41 -13.76
C TYR A 110 4.11 29.72 -13.10
N PRO A 111 4.33 29.32 -11.83
CA PRO A 111 5.61 29.45 -11.14
C PRO A 111 6.75 28.74 -11.88
N ILE A 112 7.92 29.35 -11.96
CA ILE A 112 9.11 28.74 -12.56
C ILE A 112 10.18 28.52 -11.50
N THR A 113 10.32 29.50 -10.61
CA THR A 113 11.37 29.52 -9.60
C THR A 113 10.84 29.12 -8.23
N THR A 114 11.72 28.72 -7.33
CA THR A 114 11.38 28.52 -5.92
C THR A 114 10.81 29.78 -5.28
N GLU A 115 11.25 30.96 -5.70
CA GLU A 115 10.73 32.24 -5.20
C GLU A 115 9.29 32.48 -5.64
N ASP A 116 8.93 32.04 -6.85
CA ASP A 116 7.55 32.07 -7.32
C ASP A 116 6.65 31.12 -6.51
N MET A 117 7.16 29.95 -6.17
CA MET A 117 6.45 28.98 -5.32
C MET A 117 6.15 29.52 -3.93
N LYS A 118 7.05 30.33 -3.34
CA LYS A 118 6.81 30.97 -2.04
C LYS A 118 5.64 31.96 -2.05
N LYS A 119 5.25 32.48 -3.23
CA LYS A 119 4.10 33.39 -3.38
C LYS A 119 2.76 32.65 -3.38
N LEU A 120 2.75 31.31 -3.42
CA LEU A 120 1.53 30.52 -3.30
C LEU A 120 0.96 30.63 -1.88
N PRO A 121 -0.37 30.49 -1.72
CA PRO A 121 -1.00 30.50 -0.41
C PRO A 121 -0.36 29.50 0.57
N SER A 122 -0.19 29.93 1.82
CA SER A 122 0.39 29.11 2.88
C SER A 122 -0.41 27.84 3.21
N VAL A 123 -1.66 27.70 2.74
CA VAL A 123 -2.46 26.46 2.85
C VAL A 123 -1.96 25.36 1.89
N VAL A 124 -1.25 25.74 0.83
CA VAL A 124 -0.60 24.82 -0.12
C VAL A 124 0.88 24.63 0.22
N ASN A 125 1.46 25.62 0.90
CA ASN A 125 2.89 25.72 1.15
C ASN A 125 3.47 24.87 2.32
N PRO A 126 2.75 24.30 3.31
CA PRO A 126 3.47 23.65 4.39
C PRO A 126 3.98 22.29 3.96
N GLU A 127 3.31 21.56 3.05
CA GLU A 127 3.75 20.23 2.73
C GLU A 127 3.42 19.88 1.28
N TRP A 128 4.31 20.28 0.38
CA TRP A 128 4.53 19.62 -0.92
C TRP A 128 5.04 18.19 -0.68
N VAL A 129 4.30 17.42 0.12
CA VAL A 129 4.56 16.03 0.44
C VAL A 129 3.27 15.25 0.24
N ASP A 130 3.37 13.98 -0.13
CA ASP A 130 2.24 13.08 -0.27
C ASP A 130 1.87 12.42 1.08
N PRO A 131 0.85 11.55 1.16
CA PRO A 131 0.44 10.90 2.42
C PRO A 131 1.53 10.05 3.09
N TRP A 132 2.59 9.68 2.35
CA TRP A 132 3.71 8.89 2.87
C TRP A 132 4.89 9.77 3.28
N GLY A 133 4.78 11.09 3.15
CA GLY A 133 5.81 12.06 3.51
C GLY A 133 6.86 12.28 2.42
N ASN A 134 6.69 11.69 1.23
CA ASN A 134 7.59 11.90 0.10
C ASN A 134 7.25 13.22 -0.59
N PRO A 135 8.24 13.94 -1.16
CA PRO A 135 7.98 15.22 -1.82
C PRO A 135 7.10 15.05 -3.07
N ILE A 136 6.17 15.99 -3.26
CA ILE A 136 5.42 16.16 -4.51
C ILE A 136 6.28 16.95 -5.48
N TYR A 137 6.54 16.39 -6.64
CA TYR A 137 7.33 17.02 -7.68
C TYR A 137 6.46 17.93 -8.53
N TYR A 138 6.97 19.11 -8.85
CA TYR A 138 6.35 20.07 -9.74
C TYR A 138 7.27 20.35 -10.94
N LYS A 139 6.68 20.41 -12.14
CA LYS A 139 7.38 20.84 -13.35
C LYS A 139 6.49 21.72 -14.22
N PRO A 140 6.87 22.97 -14.52
CA PRO A 140 6.12 23.79 -15.47
C PRO A 140 6.27 23.23 -16.89
N THR A 141 5.22 23.32 -17.69
CA THR A 141 5.22 22.88 -19.09
C THR A 141 4.96 24.03 -20.05
N TYR A 142 5.43 23.87 -21.28
CA TYR A 142 5.30 24.86 -22.34
C TYR A 142 4.67 24.20 -23.56
N SER A 143 3.49 24.65 -23.96
CA SER A 143 2.84 24.20 -25.18
C SER A 143 3.69 24.52 -26.41
N SER A 144 3.80 23.55 -27.32
CA SER A 144 4.47 23.70 -28.61
C SER A 144 3.75 24.68 -29.53
N ASN A 145 2.45 24.87 -29.34
CA ASN A 145 1.58 25.58 -30.29
C ASN A 145 1.64 27.11 -30.17
N ARG A 146 2.40 27.65 -29.19
CA ARG A 146 2.54 29.09 -28.97
C ARG A 146 4.02 29.50 -29.10
N ILE A 147 4.41 29.95 -30.29
CA ILE A 147 5.72 30.55 -30.54
C ILE A 147 5.55 32.07 -30.61
N PRO A 148 6.31 32.88 -29.84
CA PRO A 148 7.41 32.51 -28.94
C PRO A 148 6.97 32.05 -27.53
N ARG A 149 7.66 31.02 -26.99
CA ARG A 149 7.45 30.50 -25.62
C ARG A 149 8.08 31.46 -24.60
N ARG A 150 7.30 32.41 -24.08
CA ARG A 150 7.79 33.36 -23.06
C ARG A 150 7.41 32.99 -21.63
N ALA A 151 6.41 32.13 -21.44
CA ALA A 151 5.89 31.75 -20.14
C ALA A 151 5.32 30.32 -20.19
N PRO A 152 5.43 29.54 -19.09
CA PRO A 152 4.74 28.26 -18.99
C PRO A 152 3.23 28.46 -18.96
N ASP A 153 2.53 27.64 -19.75
CA ASP A 153 1.08 27.65 -19.89
C ASP A 153 0.42 26.37 -19.38
N GLY A 154 1.22 25.45 -18.83
CA GLY A 154 0.76 24.28 -18.10
C GLY A 154 1.74 23.86 -17.01
N TYR A 155 1.44 22.77 -16.33
CA TYR A 155 2.34 22.14 -15.38
C TYR A 155 2.04 20.65 -15.21
N VAL A 156 2.99 19.96 -14.58
CA VAL A 156 2.86 18.58 -14.12
C VAL A 156 3.14 18.48 -12.63
N LEU A 157 2.34 17.67 -11.94
CA LEU A 157 2.57 17.20 -10.58
C LEU A 157 2.85 15.69 -10.60
N ALA A 158 3.76 15.23 -9.73
CA ALA A 158 4.03 13.81 -9.54
C ALA A 158 4.19 13.46 -8.06
N SER A 159 3.67 12.29 -7.68
CA SER A 159 4.01 11.56 -6.45
C SER A 159 4.43 10.15 -6.88
N PHE A 160 5.50 9.64 -6.30
CA PHE A 160 6.10 8.35 -6.64
C PHE A 160 5.74 7.28 -5.61
N GLY A 161 4.48 7.30 -5.14
CA GLY A 161 4.00 6.35 -4.14
C GLY A 161 4.75 6.40 -2.81
N LYS A 162 4.63 5.29 -2.06
CA LYS A 162 5.21 5.12 -0.73
C LYS A 162 6.72 4.92 -0.73
N ASP A 163 7.27 4.21 -1.71
CA ASP A 163 8.72 4.00 -1.84
C ASP A 163 9.47 5.25 -2.34
N GLY A 164 8.75 6.20 -2.94
CA GLY A 164 9.30 7.45 -3.44
C GLY A 164 10.15 7.26 -4.71
N LEU A 165 10.03 6.11 -5.37
CA LEU A 165 10.79 5.75 -6.55
C LEU A 165 9.86 5.65 -7.77
N PRO A 166 10.29 6.06 -8.97
CA PRO A 166 9.46 5.92 -10.17
C PRO A 166 9.09 4.45 -10.45
N GLY A 167 7.82 4.21 -10.74
CA GLY A 167 7.26 2.93 -11.13
C GLY A 167 6.28 2.39 -10.08
N GLY A 168 6.51 1.14 -9.68
CA GLY A 168 5.74 0.49 -8.61
C GLY A 168 4.30 0.10 -8.95
N THR A 169 3.66 -0.56 -8.00
CA THR A 169 2.24 -0.94 -8.03
C THR A 169 1.67 -0.82 -6.61
N GLY A 170 0.34 -0.87 -6.46
CA GLY A 170 -0.27 -0.79 -5.13
C GLY A 170 0.02 0.54 -4.44
N GLN A 171 0.70 0.52 -3.29
CA GLN A 171 1.08 1.72 -2.50
C GLN A 171 2.26 2.45 -3.12
N ASP A 172 3.04 1.76 -3.95
CA ASP A 172 4.22 2.30 -4.64
C ASP A 172 3.84 2.81 -6.03
N LEU A 173 2.55 2.83 -6.39
CA LEU A 173 2.09 3.28 -7.69
C LEU A 173 2.29 4.80 -7.84
N ASP A 174 2.97 5.19 -8.90
CA ASP A 174 3.09 6.59 -9.33
C ASP A 174 1.75 7.25 -9.68
N LEU A 175 1.62 8.52 -9.32
CA LEU A 175 0.48 9.36 -9.67
C LEU A 175 0.93 10.65 -10.33
N PHE A 176 0.49 10.87 -11.57
CA PHE A 176 0.85 12.02 -12.38
C PHE A 176 -0.36 12.85 -12.75
N TYR A 177 -0.23 14.17 -12.66
CA TYR A 177 -1.28 15.10 -13.03
C TYR A 177 -0.74 16.18 -13.95
N LYS A 178 -1.39 16.39 -15.10
CA LYS A 178 -1.13 17.51 -16.01
C LYS A 178 -2.35 18.41 -16.08
N ASP A 179 -2.19 19.68 -15.72
CA ASP A 179 -3.27 20.68 -15.77
C ASP A 179 -4.59 20.19 -15.11
N ASN A 180 -4.48 19.61 -13.91
CA ASN A 180 -5.58 19.00 -13.13
C ASN A 180 -6.20 17.71 -13.69
N LYS A 181 -5.59 17.11 -14.72
CA LYS A 181 -6.01 15.81 -15.25
C LYS A 181 -4.97 14.75 -14.88
N GLU A 182 -5.44 13.66 -14.29
CA GLU A 182 -4.61 12.48 -14.06
C GLU A 182 -4.13 11.93 -15.41
N ILE A 183 -2.86 11.59 -15.51
CA ILE A 183 -2.23 10.97 -16.70
C ILE A 183 -1.51 9.70 -16.26
N GLU A 184 -1.45 8.71 -17.15
CA GLU A 184 -0.83 7.40 -16.84
C GLU A 184 0.70 7.45 -16.79
N THR A 185 1.31 8.30 -17.63
CA THR A 185 2.77 8.42 -17.74
C THR A 185 3.17 9.85 -18.09
N LEU A 186 4.34 10.27 -17.59
CA LEU A 186 4.99 11.54 -17.96
C LEU A 186 5.51 11.54 -19.41
N PHE A 187 5.82 10.36 -19.93
CA PHE A 187 6.39 10.15 -21.25
C PHE A 187 5.44 9.26 -22.05
N PRO A 188 4.48 9.85 -22.79
CA PRO A 188 3.72 9.07 -23.75
C PRO A 188 4.70 8.41 -24.73
N GLN A 189 4.50 7.11 -24.98
CA GLN A 189 5.21 6.39 -26.03
C GLN A 189 4.55 6.84 -27.34
N ASP A 190 5.21 7.75 -28.06
CA ASP A 190 4.80 8.18 -29.40
C ASP A 190 5.06 7.06 -30.44
#